data_AF-A0A1F4DG22-F1
#
_entry.id   AF-A0A1F4DG22-F1
#
_cell.length_a   1.000
_cell.length_b   1.000
_cell.length_c   1.000
_cell.angle_alpha   90.00
_cell.angle_beta   90.00
_cell.angle_gamma   90.00
#
_symmetry.space_group_name_H-M   'P 1'
#
loop_
_entity.id
_entity.type
_entity.pdbx_description
1 polymer ?
#
loop_
_entity_poly.entity_id
_entity_poly.type
_entity_poly.pdbx_seq_one_letter_code
_entity_poly.pdbx_strand_id
1 'polypeptide(L)'
;MALEKRGVQHIKTMAGLVDGRRTRTSSGALLELSMLEMEKQRLVLEMQRAERRCAEIRGRLTEIGKKGLRLQRFVEKLNGEAQAPQAHMVASPLPIHSAPTDKLNRRRLSY
;
A
#
# COMPACT_ATOMS: atom_id res chain seq x y z
N MET A 1 11.11 -8.38 -4.61
CA MET A 1 10.57 -7.38 -3.65
C MET A 1 11.75 -6.66 -3.02
N ALA A 2 12.14 -5.50 -3.57
CA ALA A 2 13.25 -4.72 -3.03
C ALA A 2 12.79 -4.01 -1.76
N LEU A 3 13.35 -4.41 -0.61
CA LEU A 3 13.15 -3.73 0.67
C LEU A 3 13.82 -2.36 0.58
N GLU A 4 13.02 -1.29 0.53
CA GLU A 4 13.51 0.08 0.67
C GLU A 4 14.01 0.31 2.10
N LYS A 5 15.22 -0.18 2.41
CA LYS A 5 15.95 0.04 3.68
C LYS A 5 16.53 1.45 3.80
N ARG A 6 15.83 2.48 3.34
CA ARG A 6 16.21 3.89 3.53
C ARG A 6 15.01 4.69 4.01
N GLY A 7 14.40 4.25 5.11
CA GLY A 7 13.40 5.04 5.81
C GLY A 7 14.10 6.08 6.68
N VAL A 8 13.94 7.37 6.38
CA VAL A 8 14.05 8.57 7.25
C VAL A 8 15.32 8.76 8.13
N GLN A 9 16.21 7.77 8.24
CA GLN A 9 17.29 7.67 9.24
C GLN A 9 18.49 8.57 8.96
N HIS A 10 18.49 9.36 7.89
CA HIS A 10 19.57 10.29 7.56
C HIS A 10 19.09 11.73 7.33
N ILE A 11 18.09 12.16 8.10
CA ILE A 11 17.92 13.58 8.38
C ILE A 11 18.96 13.94 9.45
N LYS A 12 20.16 14.31 9.02
CA LYS A 12 21.20 14.80 9.94
C LYS A 12 20.72 16.14 10.50
N THR A 13 20.71 16.29 11.82
CA THR A 13 20.42 17.57 12.47
C THR A 13 21.50 18.61 12.11
N MET A 14 21.09 19.84 11.85
CA MET A 14 21.93 20.98 11.43
C MET A 14 23.18 21.23 12.32
N ALA A 15 23.21 20.67 13.53
CA ALA A 15 24.32 20.75 14.47
C ALA A 15 25.69 20.28 13.90
N GLY A 16 25.71 19.47 12.84
CA GLY A 16 26.95 19.06 12.16
C GLY A 16 27.32 19.85 10.90
N LEU A 17 26.50 20.84 10.51
CA LEU A 17 26.66 21.62 9.27
C LEU A 17 27.12 23.06 9.51
N VAL A 18 27.00 23.57 10.74
CA VAL A 18 27.35 24.95 11.09
C VAL A 18 28.72 24.97 11.77
N ASP A 19 29.75 25.38 11.03
CA ASP A 19 31.08 25.62 11.59
C ASP A 19 31.18 27.13 11.88
N GLY A 20 30.82 27.59 13.09
CA GLY A 20 30.85 29.02 13.45
C GLY A 20 32.22 29.73 13.31
N ARG A 21 33.29 29.00 12.96
CA ARG A 21 34.59 29.55 12.56
C ARG A 21 34.63 29.97 11.08
N ARG A 22 33.91 29.31 10.18
CA ARG A 22 33.92 29.57 8.72
C ARG A 22 33.13 30.83 8.36
N THR A 23 32.07 31.15 9.09
CA THR A 23 31.26 32.38 8.89
C THR A 23 31.98 33.70 9.22
N ARG A 24 33.19 33.66 9.78
CA ARG A 24 33.97 34.87 10.14
C ARG A 24 34.49 35.65 8.93
N THR A 25 34.45 35.05 7.75
CA THR A 25 34.85 35.67 6.48
C THR A 25 33.66 35.66 5.51
N SER A 26 33.58 36.67 4.64
CA SER A 26 32.50 36.77 3.65
C SER A 26 32.45 35.56 2.71
N SER A 27 33.61 35.05 2.28
CA SER A 27 33.71 33.85 1.45
C SER A 27 33.23 32.60 2.19
N GLY A 28 33.61 32.42 3.46
CA GLY A 28 33.14 31.30 4.25
C GLY A 28 31.63 31.34 4.55
N ALA A 29 31.07 32.53 4.76
CA ALA A 29 29.63 32.72 4.90
C ALA A 29 28.86 32.35 3.62
N LEU A 30 29.37 32.69 2.43
CA LEU A 30 28.77 32.30 1.15
C LEU A 30 28.78 30.78 0.93
N LEU A 31 29.86 30.11 1.33
CA LEU A 31 29.93 28.64 1.26
C LEU A 31 28.90 27.98 2.18
N GLU A 32 28.75 28.47 3.41
CA GLU A 32 27.73 27.97 4.32
C GLU A 32 26.32 28.20 3.79
N LEU A 33 26.02 29.39 3.26
CA LEU A 33 24.72 29.67 2.64
C LEU A 33 24.41 28.69 1.50
N SER A 34 25.38 28.43 0.62
CA SER A 34 25.23 27.45 -0.46
C SER A 34 24.96 26.03 0.07
N MET A 35 25.69 25.59 1.10
CA MET A 35 25.45 24.29 1.74
C MET A 35 24.05 24.19 2.37
N LEU A 36 23.58 25.26 3.02
CA LEU A 36 22.22 25.33 3.59
C LEU A 36 21.15 25.24 2.50
N GLU A 37 21.33 25.94 1.38
CA GLU A 37 20.40 25.90 0.25
C GLU A 37 20.33 24.50 -0.37
N MET A 38 21.48 23.83 -0.54
CA MET A 38 21.52 22.46 -1.05
C MET A 38 20.78 21.48 -0.11
N GLU A 39 21.01 21.57 1.20
CA GLU A 39 20.32 20.70 2.16
C GLU A 39 18.81 20.98 2.19
N LYS A 40 18.41 22.26 2.09
CA LYS A 40 17.00 22.63 1.96
C LYS A 40 16.35 21.97 0.73
N GLN A 41 16.99 22.05 -0.44
CA GLN A 41 16.48 21.43 -1.67
C GLN A 41 16.36 19.91 -1.52
N ARG A 42 17.39 19.26 -0.94
CA ARG A 42 17.38 17.82 -0.66
C ARG A 42 16.19 17.43 0.24
N LEU A 43 15.97 18.17 1.32
CA LEU A 43 14.87 17.90 2.25
C LEU A 43 13.50 18.12 1.61
N VAL A 44 13.34 19.12 0.75
CA VAL A 44 12.09 19.34 -0.02
C VAL A 44 11.78 18.13 -0.91
N LEU A 45 12.78 17.56 -1.59
CA LEU A 45 12.59 16.37 -2.43
C LEU A 45 12.19 15.14 -1.61
N GLU A 46 12.83 14.92 -0.46
CA GLU A 46 12.47 13.83 0.45
C GLU A 46 11.06 14.00 1.01
N MET A 47 10.65 15.24 1.34
CA MET A 47 9.28 15.54 1.77
C MET A 47 8.27 15.17 0.68
N GLN A 48 8.49 15.60 -0.56
CA GLN A 48 7.61 15.24 -1.69
C GLN A 48 7.52 13.73 -1.90
N ARG A 49 8.65 13.01 -1.75
CA ARG A 49 8.67 11.55 -1.83
C ARG A 49 7.83 10.91 -0.73
N ALA A 50 7.96 11.40 0.50
CA ALA A 50 7.19 10.93 1.64
C ALA A 50 5.69 11.19 1.43
N GLU A 51 5.31 12.37 0.94
CA GLU A 51 3.91 12.73 0.65
C GLU A 51 3.27 11.79 -0.36
N ARG A 52 3.96 11.46 -1.46
CA ARG A 52 3.49 10.50 -2.46
C ARG A 52 3.25 9.13 -1.83
N ARG A 53 4.20 8.66 -1.02
CA ARG A 53 4.09 7.39 -0.30
C ARG A 53 2.91 7.38 0.68
N CYS A 54 2.71 8.49 1.40
CA CYS A 54 1.54 8.65 2.27
C CYS A 54 0.22 8.61 1.49
N ALA A 55 0.17 9.22 0.29
CA ALA A 55 -1.01 9.15 -0.56
C ALA A 55 -1.33 7.70 -1.00
N GLU A 56 -0.31 6.94 -1.41
CA GLU A 56 -0.46 5.51 -1.75
C GLU A 56 -0.96 4.68 -0.56
N ILE A 57 -0.38 4.90 0.63
CA ILE A 57 -0.78 4.22 1.86
C ILE A 57 -2.24 4.54 2.19
N ARG A 58 -2.64 5.82 2.11
CA ARG A 58 -4.04 6.22 2.31
C ARG A 58 -4.97 5.52 1.32
N GLY A 59 -4.60 5.44 0.04
CA GLY A 59 -5.34 4.69 -0.97
C GLY A 59 -5.57 3.24 -0.56
N ARG A 60 -4.49 2.52 -0.17
CA ARG A 60 -4.60 1.13 0.29
C ARG A 60 -5.48 0.97 1.53
N LEU A 61 -5.40 1.89 2.49
CA LEU A 61 -6.26 1.86 3.67
C LEU A 61 -7.74 2.02 3.29
N THR A 62 -8.08 2.89 2.34
CA THR A 62 -9.46 3.01 1.86
C THR A 62 -9.96 1.73 1.17
N GLU A 63 -9.10 1.05 0.39
CA GLU A 63 -9.45 -0.22 -0.24
C GLU A 63 -9.70 -1.32 0.79
N ILE A 64 -8.84 -1.39 1.82
CA ILE A 64 -9.01 -2.31 2.94
C ILE A 64 -10.33 -2.04 3.65
N GLY A 65 -10.65 -0.78 3.95
CA GLY A 65 -11.94 -0.40 4.56
C GLY A 65 -13.14 -0.84 3.72
N LYS A 66 -13.11 -0.61 2.40
CA LYS A 66 -14.18 -1.06 1.48
C LYS A 66 -14.32 -2.58 1.42
N LYS A 67 -13.21 -3.33 1.52
CA LYS A 67 -13.24 -4.80 1.58
C LYS A 67 -13.77 -5.28 2.92
N GLY A 68 -13.34 -4.68 4.03
CA GLY A 68 -13.81 -4.97 5.38
C GLY A 68 -15.31 -4.80 5.51
N LEU A 69 -15.87 -3.66 5.06
CA LEU A 69 -17.32 -3.43 5.07
C LEU A 69 -18.09 -4.45 4.23
N ARG A 70 -17.55 -4.87 3.08
CA ARG A 70 -18.18 -5.91 2.25
C ARG A 70 -18.24 -7.25 3.00
N LEU A 71 -17.13 -7.65 3.61
CA LEU A 71 -17.06 -8.89 4.38
C LEU A 71 -17.97 -8.84 5.62
N GLN A 72 -18.02 -7.71 6.32
CA GLN A 72 -18.90 -7.52 7.47
C GLN A 72 -20.37 -7.73 7.09
N ARG A 73 -20.82 -7.18 5.96
CA ARG A 73 -22.19 -7.41 5.45
C ARG A 73 -22.48 -8.89 5.15
N PHE A 74 -21.50 -9.65 4.68
CA PHE A 74 -21.67 -11.09 4.46
C PHE A 74 -21.83 -11.84 5.79
N VAL A 75 -21.03 -11.49 6.79
CA VAL A 75 -21.12 -12.07 8.14
C VAL A 75 -22.48 -11.75 8.79
N GLU A 76 -22.95 -10.49 8.69
CA GLU A 76 -24.24 -10.07 9.22
C GLU A 76 -25.41 -10.80 8.55
N LYS A 77 -25.37 -10.99 7.22
CA LYS A 77 -26.39 -11.76 6.49
C LYS A 77 -26.46 -13.23 6.94
N LEU A 78 -25.31 -13.90 7.07
CA LEU A 78 -25.24 -15.28 7.56
C LEU A 78 -25.83 -15.42 8.96
N ASN A 79 -25.59 -14.45 9.84
CA ASN A 79 -26.16 -14.46 11.19
C ASN A 79 -27.68 -14.18 11.20
N GLY A 80 -28.18 -13.33 10.30
CA GLY A 80 -29.61 -13.07 10.14
C GLY A 80 -30.38 -14.26 9.57
N GLU A 81 -29.79 -14.99 8.62
CA GLU A 81 -30.36 -16.23 8.07
C GLU A 81 -30.37 -17.37 9.10
N ALA A 82 -29.38 -17.41 10.01
CA ALA A 82 -29.35 -18.37 11.11
C ALA A 82 -30.38 -18.08 12.23
N GLN A 83 -30.96 -16.87 12.27
CA GLN A 83 -32.00 -16.48 13.24
C GLN A 83 -33.42 -16.49 12.67
N ALA A 84 -33.60 -16.72 11.35
CA ALA A 84 -34.92 -16.94 10.79
C ALA A 84 -35.42 -18.35 11.17
N PRO A 85 -36.57 -18.49 11.87
CA PRO A 85 -37.12 -19.80 12.17
C PRO A 85 -37.46 -20.52 10.86
N GLN A 86 -37.01 -21.77 10.79
CA GLN A 86 -37.26 -22.72 9.71
C GLN A 86 -38.74 -22.70 9.28
N ALA A 87 -39.02 -22.08 8.14
CA ALA A 87 -40.34 -22.10 7.53
C ALA A 87 -40.28 -22.35 6.02
N HIS A 88 -39.40 -23.26 5.58
CA HIS A 88 -39.54 -23.90 4.26
C HIS A 88 -39.09 -25.37 4.33
N MET A 89 -39.95 -26.20 4.92
CA MET A 89 -40.09 -27.57 4.42
C MET A 89 -40.88 -27.49 3.11
N VAL A 90 -40.27 -27.89 2.00
CA VAL A 90 -40.82 -28.81 0.98
C VAL A 90 -39.76 -28.89 -0.13
N ALA A 91 -39.33 -30.12 -0.39
CA ALA A 91 -38.30 -30.48 -1.35
C ALA A 91 -38.61 -30.02 -2.78
N SER A 92 -37.60 -29.47 -3.45
CA SER A 92 -37.51 -29.46 -4.91
C SER A 92 -36.20 -30.17 -5.30
N PRO A 93 -36.26 -31.28 -6.06
CA PRO A 93 -35.05 -31.95 -6.52
C PRO A 93 -34.36 -31.07 -7.57
N LEU A 94 -33.07 -30.78 -7.34
CA LEU A 94 -32.21 -30.07 -8.29
C LEU A 94 -32.21 -30.82 -9.64
N PRO A 95 -32.40 -30.14 -10.79
CA PRO A 95 -32.18 -30.78 -12.08
C PRO A 95 -30.70 -31.09 -12.22
N ILE A 96 -30.38 -32.39 -12.28
CA ILE A 96 -29.05 -32.89 -12.64
C ILE A 96 -28.78 -32.43 -14.07
N HIS A 97 -28.01 -31.34 -14.21
CA HIS A 97 -27.42 -30.99 -15.50
C HIS A 97 -26.40 -32.08 -15.84
N SER A 98 -26.83 -33.07 -16.63
CA SER A 98 -25.95 -34.01 -17.31
C SER A 98 -25.05 -33.22 -18.27
N ALA A 99 -23.80 -32.99 -17.89
CA ALA A 99 -22.81 -32.44 -18.80
C ALA A 99 -22.50 -33.50 -19.88
N PRO A 100 -22.60 -33.16 -21.18
CA PRO A 100 -22.18 -34.09 -22.23
C PRO A 100 -20.65 -34.19 -22.20
N THR A 101 -20.15 -35.41 -21.99
CA THR A 101 -18.74 -35.76 -22.17
C THR A 101 -18.41 -35.68 -23.66
N ASP A 102 -17.77 -34.59 -24.09
CA ASP A 102 -17.17 -34.56 -25.42
C ASP A 102 -15.74 -33.99 -25.41
N LYS A 103 -14.81 -34.94 -25.61
CA LYS A 103 -13.50 -34.83 -26.28
C LYS A 103 -12.41 -34.01 -25.59
N LEU A 104 -11.72 -34.70 -24.66
CA LEU A 104 -10.32 -34.44 -24.31
C LEU A 104 -9.42 -34.62 -25.55
N ASN A 105 -9.15 -33.54 -26.28
CA ASN A 105 -8.09 -33.51 -27.28
C ASN A 105 -6.71 -33.56 -26.58
N ARG A 106 -6.17 -34.77 -26.45
CA ARG A 106 -4.76 -35.02 -26.07
C ARG A 106 -3.83 -34.37 -27.11
N ARG A 107 -3.18 -33.26 -26.75
CA ARG A 107 -1.95 -32.82 -27.43
C ARG A 107 -0.82 -33.75 -27.02
N ARG A 108 -0.28 -34.51 -27.98
CA ARG A 108 0.94 -35.30 -27.82
C ARG A 108 2.13 -34.35 -27.69
N LEU A 109 2.90 -34.49 -26.62
CA LEU A 109 4.28 -34.02 -26.52
C LEU A 109 5.16 -35.08 -27.21
N SER A 110 5.83 -34.70 -28.29
CA SER A 110 6.93 -35.47 -28.88
C SER A 110 8.21 -35.16 -28.12
N TYR A 111 8.98 -36.22 -27.82
CA TYR A 111 10.33 -36.18 -27.26
C TYR A 111 11.33 -35.58 -28.24
#